data_AF-A0A6I2UWN4-F1
#
_entry.id   AF-A0A6I2UWN4-F1
#
_cell.length_a   1.000
_cell.length_b   1.000
_cell.length_c   1.000
_cell.angle_alpha   90.00
_cell.angle_beta   90.00
_cell.angle_gamma   90.00
#
_symmetry.space_group_name_H-M   'P 1'
#
loop_
_entity.id
_entity.type
_entity.pdbx_description
1 polymer ?
#
loop_
_entity_poly.entity_id
_entity_poly.type
_entity_poly.pdbx_seq_one_letter_code
_entity_poly.pdbx_strand_id
1 'polypeptide(L)'
;MANQLHIYTNNPTAGKTDGTEASSGTGLIPISVTLDASKAESAAVKCAVRCDDGYKIDGGVTVSLKGTSSAKWKLAKDGDFVDSKAALDGAIWQDKIVLADVADDNVIFWAKGMSSEDEPPQKDTSVSIEAVGKVVVA
;
A
#
# COMPACT_ATOMS: atom_id res chain seq x y z
N MET A 1 20.46 11.93 2.74
CA MET A 1 19.26 12.37 3.48
C MET A 1 18.45 11.11 3.74
N ALA A 2 18.07 10.84 4.98
CA ALA A 2 17.21 9.70 5.27
C ALA A 2 15.84 9.92 4.59
N ASN A 3 15.23 8.84 4.10
CA ASN A 3 13.82 8.90 3.75
C ASN A 3 13.03 9.13 5.05
N GLN A 4 12.04 10.02 5.02
CA GLN A 4 11.24 10.42 6.20
C GLN A 4 9.76 10.06 6.01
N LEU A 5 9.46 9.24 5.00
CA LEU A 5 8.13 8.80 4.62
C LEU A 5 8.21 7.32 4.26
N HIS A 6 7.48 6.50 5.00
CA HIS A 6 7.62 5.04 4.96
C HIS A 6 6.26 4.39 4.73
N ILE A 7 6.30 3.20 4.13
CA ILE A 7 5.12 2.35 3.95
C ILE A 7 5.25 1.17 4.91
N TYR A 8 4.15 0.84 5.59
CA TYR A 8 4.07 -0.28 6.51
C TYR A 8 3.01 -1.28 6.04
N THR A 9 3.23 -2.54 6.36
CA THR A 9 2.33 -3.67 6.07
C THR A 9 2.11 -4.49 7.34
N ASN A 10 1.54 -5.70 7.20
CA ASN A 10 1.24 -6.63 8.28
C ASN A 10 0.17 -6.11 9.26
N ASN A 11 -0.98 -5.71 8.70
CA ASN A 11 -2.17 -5.25 9.41
C ASN A 11 -1.95 -4.06 10.36
N PRO A 12 -1.42 -2.92 9.87
CA PRO A 12 -1.30 -1.72 10.68
C PRO A 12 -2.67 -1.18 11.12
N THR A 13 -2.70 -0.58 12.31
CA THR A 13 -3.88 0.05 12.91
C THR A 13 -3.84 1.56 12.70
N ALA A 14 -4.95 2.17 12.29
CA ALA A 14 -5.05 3.61 12.07
C ALA A 14 -4.71 4.41 13.35
N GLY A 15 -3.94 5.49 13.20
CA GLY A 15 -3.54 6.36 14.33
C GLY A 15 -2.61 5.68 15.36
N LYS A 16 -2.02 4.54 15.01
CA LYS A 16 -1.00 3.83 15.81
C LYS A 16 0.33 3.83 15.08
N THR A 17 1.34 3.23 15.71
CA THR A 17 2.68 3.06 15.15
C THR A 17 3.06 1.58 14.96
N ASP A 18 2.06 0.69 14.99
CA ASP A 18 2.22 -0.74 14.70
C ASP A 18 2.41 -1.01 13.20
N GLY A 19 2.57 -2.30 12.85
CA GLY A 19 2.90 -2.75 11.50
C GLY A 19 4.39 -3.05 11.31
N THR A 20 4.75 -3.48 10.10
CA THR A 20 6.14 -3.79 9.71
C THR A 20 6.49 -2.96 8.49
N GLU A 21 7.61 -2.23 8.56
CA GLU A 21 8.06 -1.40 7.44
C GLU A 21 8.30 -2.26 6.20
N ALA A 22 7.64 -1.89 5.10
CA ALA A 22 7.85 -2.50 3.81
C ALA A 22 9.21 -2.06 3.26
N SER A 23 9.93 -3.01 2.66
CA SER A 23 11.27 -2.75 2.14
C SER A 23 11.26 -1.69 1.04
N SER A 24 12.04 -0.62 1.25
CA SER A 24 12.35 0.37 0.22
C SER A 24 13.46 -0.17 -0.71
N GLY A 25 13.07 -0.97 -1.72
CA GLY A 25 13.95 -1.35 -2.83
C GLY A 25 14.88 -2.54 -2.61
N THR A 26 14.93 -3.15 -1.41
CA THR A 26 15.70 -4.39 -1.17
C THR A 26 14.88 -5.65 -1.40
N GLY A 27 13.55 -5.54 -1.42
CA GLY A 27 12.62 -6.67 -1.61
C GLY A 27 12.60 -7.68 -0.45
N LEU A 28 13.24 -7.37 0.68
CA LEU A 28 13.35 -8.29 1.83
C LEU A 28 12.05 -8.41 2.63
N ILE A 29 11.25 -7.34 2.67
CA ILE A 29 9.93 -7.29 3.31
C ILE A 29 8.94 -6.70 2.29
N PRO A 30 8.53 -7.47 1.28
CA PRO A 30 7.63 -6.97 0.24
C PRO A 30 6.19 -6.91 0.74
N ILE A 31 5.39 -6.05 0.11
CA ILE A 31 3.93 -6.15 0.15
C ILE A 31 3.56 -7.27 -0.83
N SER A 32 3.02 -8.38 -0.32
CA SER A 32 2.78 -9.58 -1.10
C SER A 32 1.35 -10.09 -0.96
N VAL A 33 0.86 -10.67 -2.05
CA VAL A 33 -0.37 -11.46 -2.09
C VAL A 33 -0.09 -12.81 -2.72
N THR A 34 -0.87 -13.82 -2.36
CA THR A 34 -0.89 -15.11 -3.06
C THR A 34 -2.27 -15.24 -3.69
N LEU A 35 -2.32 -15.55 -4.99
CA LEU A 35 -3.54 -15.60 -5.78
C LEU A 35 -3.58 -16.93 -6.54
N ASP A 36 -4.76 -17.51 -6.63
CA ASP A 36 -5.05 -18.63 -7.50
C ASP A 36 -5.46 -18.13 -8.89
N ALA A 37 -4.51 -18.14 -9.83
CA ALA A 37 -4.74 -17.69 -11.21
C ALA A 37 -5.85 -18.47 -11.91
N SER A 38 -6.06 -19.75 -11.55
CA SER A 38 -7.11 -20.59 -12.14
C SER A 38 -8.54 -20.15 -11.79
N LYS A 39 -8.67 -19.18 -10.87
CA LYS A 39 -9.94 -18.62 -10.40
C LYS A 39 -10.08 -17.12 -10.65
N ALA A 40 -9.13 -16.51 -11.36
CA ALA A 40 -9.03 -15.05 -11.50
C ALA A 40 -9.16 -14.32 -10.14
N GLU A 41 -8.47 -14.83 -9.12
CA GLU A 41 -8.58 -14.35 -7.76
C GLU A 41 -7.99 -12.94 -7.59
N SER A 42 -8.52 -12.21 -6.60
CA SER A 42 -7.91 -10.98 -6.08
C SER A 42 -7.80 -11.03 -4.57
N ALA A 43 -6.77 -10.41 -4.03
CA ALA A 43 -6.52 -10.31 -2.60
C ALA A 43 -6.06 -8.90 -2.25
N ALA A 44 -6.50 -8.41 -1.08
CA ALA A 44 -6.16 -7.09 -0.58
C ALA A 44 -5.25 -7.19 0.66
N VAL A 45 -4.27 -6.29 0.73
CA VAL A 45 -3.32 -6.14 1.84
C VAL A 45 -3.51 -4.78 2.46
N LYS A 46 -3.68 -4.75 3.78
CA LYS A 46 -3.75 -3.52 4.56
C LYS A 46 -2.35 -2.94 4.73
N CYS A 47 -2.19 -1.69 4.35
CA CYS A 47 -0.94 -0.95 4.43
C CYS A 47 -1.14 0.38 5.15
N ALA A 48 -0.06 1.01 5.59
CA ALA A 48 -0.07 2.35 6.14
C ALA A 48 1.05 3.19 5.53
N VAL A 49 0.85 4.50 5.50
CA VAL A 49 1.92 5.48 5.29
C VAL A 49 2.08 6.29 6.57
N ARG A 50 3.32 6.50 7.00
CA ARG A 50 3.64 7.45 8.08
C ARG A 50 5.05 8.02 7.91
N CYS A 51 5.28 9.14 8.55
CA CYS A 51 6.58 9.78 8.71
C CYS A 51 7.32 9.27 9.95
N ASP A 52 8.61 9.58 10.02
CA ASP A 52 9.36 9.47 11.27
C ASP A 52 8.86 10.49 12.31
N ASP A 53 9.11 10.20 13.59
CA ASP A 53 8.78 11.09 14.71
C ASP A 53 9.32 12.51 14.49
N GLY A 54 8.48 13.52 14.75
CA GLY A 54 8.80 14.93 14.52
C GLY A 54 8.65 15.43 13.08
N TYR A 55 8.15 14.60 12.16
CA TYR A 55 7.89 14.98 10.76
C TYR A 55 6.42 14.79 10.38
N LYS A 56 5.97 15.58 9.41
CA LYS A 56 4.64 15.46 8.80
C LYS A 56 4.67 15.83 7.33
N ILE A 57 3.56 15.58 6.65
CA ILE A 57 3.37 15.97 5.26
C ILE A 57 2.64 17.32 5.20
N ASP A 58 3.24 18.25 4.46
CA ASP A 58 2.58 19.50 4.06
C ASP A 58 1.74 19.25 2.80
N GLY A 59 0.43 19.04 3.00
CA GLY A 59 -0.53 18.70 1.95
C GLY A 59 -0.92 17.23 1.95
N GLY A 60 -0.83 16.57 0.80
CA GLY A 60 -1.22 15.17 0.63
C GLY A 60 -0.08 14.28 0.15
N VAL A 61 -0.12 12.99 0.52
CA VAL A 61 0.76 11.95 -0.02
C VAL A 61 0.09 11.32 -1.22
N THR A 62 0.73 11.40 -2.38
CA THR A 62 0.33 10.64 -3.56
C THR A 62 0.93 9.24 -3.48
N VAL A 63 0.06 8.21 -3.45
CA VAL A 63 0.47 6.81 -3.54
C VAL A 63 0.13 6.29 -4.93
N SER A 64 1.11 5.72 -5.62
CA SER A 64 0.95 5.21 -6.99
C SER A 64 1.70 3.91 -7.23
N LEU A 65 1.28 3.17 -8.26
CA LEU A 65 1.90 1.92 -8.68
C LEU A 65 2.91 2.18 -9.80
N LYS A 66 4.06 1.51 -9.73
CA LYS A 66 5.11 1.52 -10.74
C LYS A 66 5.47 0.09 -11.10
N GLY A 67 5.96 -0.12 -12.32
CA GLY A 67 6.42 -1.44 -12.77
C GLY A 67 5.62 -2.04 -13.92
N THR A 68 6.11 -3.15 -14.45
CA THR A 68 5.62 -3.76 -15.69
C THR A 68 4.20 -4.28 -15.57
N SER A 69 3.86 -4.93 -14.45
CA SER A 69 2.54 -5.49 -14.19
C SER A 69 1.68 -4.61 -13.26
N SER A 70 2.00 -3.32 -13.15
CA SER A 70 1.27 -2.37 -12.29
C SER A 70 -0.24 -2.31 -12.58
N ALA A 71 -0.67 -2.60 -13.81
CA ALA A 71 -2.09 -2.70 -14.18
C ALA A 71 -2.86 -3.81 -13.44
N LYS A 72 -2.15 -4.84 -12.94
CA LYS A 72 -2.71 -5.94 -12.13
C LYS A 72 -2.81 -5.61 -10.65
N TRP A 73 -2.42 -4.39 -10.29
CA TRP A 73 -2.54 -3.88 -8.94
C TRP A 73 -3.50 -2.70 -8.90
N LYS A 74 -4.17 -2.52 -7.77
CA LYS A 74 -4.98 -1.33 -7.47
C LYS A 74 -4.73 -0.88 -6.04
N LEU A 75 -4.99 0.38 -5.79
CA LEU A 75 -4.90 1.04 -4.51
C LEU A 75 -6.29 1.54 -4.11
N ALA A 76 -6.58 1.58 -2.81
CA ALA A 76 -7.77 2.23 -2.29
C ALA A 76 -7.45 2.94 -0.98
N LYS A 77 -8.16 4.03 -0.71
CA LYS A 77 -8.16 4.65 0.62
C LYS A 77 -8.89 3.72 1.59
N ASP A 78 -8.51 3.78 2.86
CA ASP A 78 -9.31 3.12 3.88
C ASP A 78 -10.68 3.79 4.03
N GLY A 79 -11.70 2.97 4.27
CA GLY A 79 -13.07 3.38 4.55
C GLY A 79 -13.55 2.73 5.84
N ASP A 80 -12.66 2.61 6.83
CA ASP A 80 -12.83 1.89 8.08
C ASP A 80 -13.15 0.40 7.88
N PHE A 81 -12.49 -0.24 6.90
CA PHE A 81 -12.71 -1.65 6.61
C PHE A 81 -12.11 -2.53 7.72
N VAL A 82 -12.95 -3.41 8.28
CA VAL A 82 -12.59 -4.31 9.38
C VAL A 82 -11.56 -5.37 8.98
N ASP A 83 -11.55 -5.78 7.71
CA ASP A 83 -10.63 -6.77 7.17
C ASP A 83 -10.48 -6.65 5.63
N SER A 84 -9.61 -7.49 5.05
CA SER A 84 -9.37 -7.53 3.61
C SER A 84 -10.62 -7.87 2.79
N LYS A 85 -11.58 -8.63 3.33
CA LYS A 85 -12.80 -8.99 2.62
C LYS A 85 -13.73 -7.79 2.50
N ALA A 86 -13.92 -7.06 3.59
CA ALA A 86 -14.68 -5.81 3.59
C ALA A 86 -14.07 -4.78 2.63
N ALA A 87 -12.73 -4.66 2.61
CA ALA A 87 -12.05 -3.79 1.66
C ALA A 87 -12.24 -4.24 0.20
N LEU A 88 -12.12 -5.55 -0.10
CA LEU A 88 -12.35 -6.07 -1.45
C LEU A 88 -13.74 -5.72 -1.98
N ASP A 89 -14.76 -5.84 -1.14
CA ASP A 89 -16.16 -5.62 -1.52
C ASP A 89 -16.55 -4.14 -1.57
N GLY A 90 -16.00 -3.31 -0.67
CA GLY A 90 -16.48 -1.94 -0.43
C GLY A 90 -15.55 -0.83 -0.89
N ALA A 91 -14.28 -1.10 -1.17
CA ALA A 91 -13.31 -0.07 -1.47
C ALA A 91 -13.38 0.43 -2.92
N ILE A 92 -13.07 1.72 -3.12
CA ILE A 92 -12.95 2.33 -4.44
C ILE A 92 -11.53 2.13 -4.97
N TRP A 93 -11.35 1.11 -5.79
CA TRP A 93 -10.07 0.69 -6.37
C TRP A 93 -9.62 1.60 -7.52
N GLN A 94 -8.42 2.16 -7.41
CA GLN A 94 -7.82 3.12 -8.34
C GLN A 94 -6.34 2.80 -8.60
N ASP A 95 -5.75 3.38 -9.65
CA ASP A 95 -4.30 3.24 -9.93
C ASP A 95 -3.43 4.15 -9.06
N LYS A 96 -4.07 5.15 -8.44
CA LYS A 96 -3.45 6.21 -7.66
C LYS A 96 -4.43 6.72 -6.62
N ILE A 97 -3.94 7.02 -5.44
CA ILE A 97 -4.71 7.66 -4.37
C ILE A 97 -3.92 8.82 -3.77
N VAL A 98 -4.63 9.72 -3.10
CA VAL A 98 -4.03 10.80 -2.30
C VAL A 98 -4.49 10.67 -0.86
N LEU A 99 -3.55 10.46 0.06
CA LEU A 99 -3.77 10.40 1.49
C LEU A 99 -3.57 11.80 2.09
N ALA A 100 -4.37 12.15 3.08
CA ALA A 100 -4.26 13.40 3.83
C ALA A 100 -3.78 13.13 5.25
N ASP A 101 -3.40 14.19 5.96
CA ASP A 101 -3.10 14.17 7.39
C ASP A 101 -2.02 13.15 7.80
N VAL A 102 -1.04 12.91 6.92
CA VAL A 102 0.07 11.99 7.19
C VAL A 102 1.08 12.66 8.10
N ALA A 103 1.24 12.10 9.30
CA ALA A 103 2.22 12.50 10.32
C ALA A 103 3.01 11.26 10.80
N ASP A 104 3.37 11.21 12.08
CA ASP A 104 4.10 10.13 12.72
C ASP A 104 3.22 8.91 13.09
N ASP A 105 1.94 8.95 12.74
CA ASP A 105 0.97 7.87 12.94
C ASP A 105 0.46 7.25 11.62
N ASN A 106 -0.05 6.03 11.72
CA ASN A 106 -0.47 5.23 10.56
C ASN A 106 -1.70 5.85 9.86
N VAL A 107 -1.51 6.29 8.63
CA VAL A 107 -2.60 6.59 7.68
C VAL A 107 -2.80 5.39 6.75
N ILE A 108 -3.98 4.76 6.85
CA ILE A 108 -4.25 3.47 6.22
C ILE A 108 -4.63 3.59 4.75
N PHE A 109 -4.13 2.65 3.95
CA PHE A 109 -4.58 2.39 2.60
C PHE A 109 -4.55 0.88 2.28
N TRP A 110 -5.17 0.49 1.18
CA TRP A 110 -5.23 -0.90 0.73
C TRP A 110 -4.55 -1.06 -0.61
N ALA A 111 -3.78 -2.13 -0.77
CA ALA A 111 -3.24 -2.59 -2.04
C ALA A 111 -3.92 -3.91 -2.43
N LYS A 112 -4.45 -4.00 -3.65
CA LYS A 112 -5.08 -5.21 -4.20
C LYS A 112 -4.27 -5.72 -5.38
N GLY A 113 -3.82 -6.96 -5.29
CA GLY A 113 -3.33 -7.70 -6.45
C GLY A 113 -4.46 -8.49 -7.11
N MET A 114 -4.40 -8.62 -8.42
CA MET A 114 -5.39 -9.34 -9.24
C MET A 114 -4.65 -10.32 -10.16
N SER A 115 -5.24 -11.49 -10.37
CA SER A 115 -4.76 -12.50 -11.31
C SER A 115 -5.75 -12.70 -12.46
N SER A 116 -5.29 -13.36 -13.52
CA SER A 116 -6.10 -13.71 -14.69
C SER A 116 -5.86 -15.16 -15.08
N GLU A 117 -6.87 -15.83 -15.61
CA GLU A 117 -6.80 -17.25 -16.01
C GLU A 117 -5.77 -17.50 -17.12
N ASP A 118 -5.48 -16.49 -17.94
CA ASP A 118 -4.51 -16.56 -19.05
C ASP A 118 -3.05 -16.36 -18.63
N GLU A 119 -2.75 -16.33 -17.33
CA GLU A 119 -1.38 -16.16 -16.80
C GLU A 119 -0.91 -17.42 -16.07
N PRO A 120 0.26 -17.98 -16.43
CA PRO A 120 0.83 -19.08 -15.65
C PRO A 120 1.21 -18.59 -14.24
N PRO A 121 1.07 -19.43 -13.20
CA PRO A 121 1.51 -19.09 -11.85
C PRO A 121 2.99 -18.69 -11.86
N GLN A 122 3.26 -17.48 -11.40
CA GLN A 122 4.62 -16.93 -11.38
C GLN A 122 4.81 -15.98 -10.21
N LYS A 123 6.06 -15.90 -9.73
CA LYS A 123 6.44 -14.88 -8.75
C LYS A 123 6.71 -13.57 -9.51
N ASP A 124 5.82 -12.62 -9.35
CA ASP A 124 5.99 -11.28 -9.88
C ASP A 124 6.57 -10.35 -8.81
N THR A 125 7.75 -9.78 -9.09
CA THR A 125 8.42 -8.77 -8.25
C THR A 125 8.65 -7.48 -9.01
N SER A 126 7.94 -7.27 -10.12
CA SER A 126 8.16 -6.12 -11.01
C SER A 126 7.42 -4.86 -10.57
N VAL A 127 6.51 -4.96 -9.58
CA VAL A 127 5.70 -3.85 -9.10
C VAL A 127 6.29 -3.25 -7.82
N SER A 128 6.29 -1.92 -7.79
CA SER A 128 6.62 -1.12 -6.61
C SER A 128 5.47 -0.17 -6.30
N ILE A 129 5.25 0.09 -5.01
CA ILE A 129 4.36 1.16 -4.53
C ILE A 129 5.23 2.37 -4.20
N GLU A 130 4.91 3.51 -4.81
CA GLU A 130 5.61 4.78 -4.63
C GLU A 130 4.72 5.73 -3.82
N ALA A 131 5.23 6.25 -2.70
CA ALA A 131 4.60 7.28 -1.90
C ALA A 131 5.41 8.57 -2.00
N VAL A 132 4.78 9.67 -2.44
CA VAL A 132 5.42 10.98 -2.63
C VAL A 132 4.62 12.03 -1.90
N GLY A 133 5.29 12.77 -1.01
CA GLY A 133 4.74 13.92 -0.33
C GLY A 133 5.84 14.91 0.07
N LYS A 134 5.47 16.15 0.36
CA LYS A 134 6.40 17.17 0.84
C LYS A 134 6.54 17.03 2.35
N VAL A 135 7.65 16.46 2.81
CA VAL A 135 7.93 16.31 4.23
C VAL A 135 8.38 17.65 4.82
N VAL A 136 7.83 18.01 5.98
CA VAL A 136 8.21 19.16 6.80
C VAL A 136 8.38 18.74 8.26
N VAL A 137 9.06 19.56 9.06
CA VAL A 137 9.10 19.38 10.52
C VAL A 137 7.70 19.67 11.08
N ALA A 138 7.26 18.84 12.03
CA ALA A 138 5.93 18.91 12.62
C ALA A 138 5.69 20.17 13.45
#